data_AF-A0A6G0S9P1-F1
#
_entry.id   AF-A0A6G0S9P1-F1
#
_cell.length_a   1.000
_cell.length_b   1.000
_cell.length_c   1.000
_cell.angle_alpha   90.00
_cell.angle_beta   90.00
_cell.angle_gamma   90.00
#
_symmetry.space_group_name_H-M   'P 1'
#
loop_
_entity.id
_entity.type
_entity.pdbx_description
1 polymer ?
#
loop_
_entity_poly.entity_id
_entity_poly.type
_entity_poly.pdbx_seq_one_letter_code
_entity_poly.pdbx_strand_id
1 'polypeptide(L)'
;MDAAAQFNRINIVEFLRVHRHEGCSEWAMAGAAANGHMDMVRYLHQQVQVQRIGGSASIAAQNGHFQVFEYLCANYPPDAHDYGE
;
A
#
# COMPACT_ATOMS: atom_id res chain seq x y z
N MET A 1 -7.90 4.76 8.78
CA MET A 1 -6.96 5.43 7.86
C MET A 1 -7.21 5.01 6.41
N ASP A 2 -7.73 3.81 6.21
CA ASP A 2 -7.81 3.08 4.94
C ASP A 2 -8.64 3.78 3.86
N ALA A 3 -9.82 4.31 4.19
CA ALA A 3 -10.63 5.06 3.23
C ALA A 3 -9.90 6.31 2.71
N ALA A 4 -9.19 7.04 3.58
CA ALA A 4 -8.42 8.21 3.16
C ALA A 4 -7.25 7.82 2.24
N ALA A 5 -6.59 6.69 2.51
CA ALA A 5 -5.58 6.13 1.63
C ALA A 5 -6.15 5.71 0.27
N GLN A 6 -7.29 5.02 0.26
CA GLN A 6 -7.97 4.58 -0.96
C GLN A 6 -8.31 5.76 -1.88
N PHE A 7 -8.64 6.94 -1.33
CA PHE A 7 -8.97 8.15 -2.08
C PHE A 7 -7.79 9.13 -2.26
N ASN A 8 -6.55 8.70 -2.03
CA ASN A 8 -5.34 9.54 -2.14
C ASN A 8 -5.36 10.83 -1.29
N ARG A 9 -5.99 10.80 -0.12
CA ARG A 9 -6.14 11.96 0.76
C ARG A 9 -4.99 12.04 1.77
N ILE A 10 -3.77 12.31 1.29
CA ILE A 10 -2.53 12.33 2.11
C ILE A 10 -2.69 13.21 3.35
N ASN A 11 -3.25 14.42 3.23
CA ASN A 11 -3.44 15.34 4.36
C ASN A 11 -4.33 14.72 5.47
N ILE A 12 -5.34 13.93 5.09
CA ILE A 12 -6.21 13.24 6.06
C ILE A 12 -5.47 12.05 6.67
N VAL A 13 -4.69 11.31 5.88
CA VAL A 13 -3.86 10.21 6.38
C VAL A 13 -2.84 10.72 7.40
N GLU A 14 -2.17 11.84 7.10
CA GLU A 14 -1.22 12.48 8.01
C GLU A 14 -1.91 12.97 9.29
N PHE A 15 -3.05 13.65 9.16
CA PHE A 15 -3.84 14.08 10.32
C PHE A 15 -4.24 12.88 11.21
N LEU A 16 -4.77 11.82 10.60
CA LEU A 16 -5.16 10.60 11.31
C LEU A 16 -3.95 9.89 11.92
N ARG A 17 -2.79 9.90 11.28
CA ARG A 17 -1.56 9.30 11.82
C ARG A 17 -1.09 9.99 13.09
N VAL A 18 -1.16 11.32 13.12
CA VAL A 18 -0.72 12.12 14.27
C VAL A 18 -1.73 12.05 15.43
N HIS A 19 -3.02 11.89 15.14
CA HIS A 19 -4.09 11.98 16.13
C HIS A 19 -4.72 10.64 16.50
N ARG A 20 -4.41 9.54 15.80
CA ARG A 20 -4.92 8.19 16.11
C ARG A 20 -3.80 7.17 16.18
N HIS A 21 -3.86 6.34 17.22
CA HIS A 21 -2.94 5.23 17.45
C HIS A 21 -3.40 3.89 16.85
N GLU A 22 -4.61 3.82 16.27
CA GLU A 22 -5.17 2.60 15.68
C GLU A 22 -4.39 2.08 14.46
N GLY A 23 -3.35 2.80 14.01
CA GLY A 23 -2.46 2.37 12.96
C GLY A 23 -3.09 2.38 11.56
N CYS A 24 -2.32 1.91 10.60
CA CYS A 24 -2.76 1.77 9.22
C CYS A 24 -2.93 0.29 8.92
N SER A 25 -4.14 -0.08 8.49
CA SER A 25 -4.40 -1.46 8.12
C SER A 25 -3.76 -1.77 6.78
N GLU A 26 -3.50 -3.05 6.53
CA GLU A 26 -3.07 -3.56 5.23
C GLU A 26 -4.01 -3.08 4.10
N TRP A 27 -5.30 -2.98 4.36
CA TRP A 27 -6.29 -2.48 3.40
C TRP A 27 -6.00 -1.08 2.83
N ALA A 28 -5.27 -0.22 3.55
CA ALA A 28 -4.89 1.09 3.06
C ALA A 28 -3.96 1.02 1.84
N MET A 29 -2.93 0.17 1.90
CA MET A 29 -1.97 0.01 0.80
C MET A 29 -2.60 -0.77 -0.35
N ALA A 30 -3.39 -1.81 -0.07
CA ALA A 30 -4.14 -2.52 -1.09
C ALA A 30 -5.12 -1.60 -1.83
N GLY A 31 -5.86 -0.75 -1.12
CA GLY A 31 -6.79 0.21 -1.72
C GLY A 31 -6.09 1.29 -2.54
N ALA A 32 -4.96 1.82 -2.05
CA ALA A 32 -4.14 2.76 -2.81
C ALA A 32 -3.57 2.12 -4.07
N ALA A 33 -3.13 0.86 -3.98
CA ALA A 33 -2.58 0.12 -5.12
C ALA A 33 -3.63 -0.24 -6.16
N ALA A 34 -4.81 -0.65 -5.71
CA ALA A 34 -5.96 -0.95 -6.58
C ALA A 34 -6.43 0.26 -7.39
N ASN A 35 -6.28 1.47 -6.85
CA ASN A 35 -6.65 2.71 -7.55
C ASN A 35 -5.48 3.38 -8.28
N GLY A 36 -4.28 2.79 -8.24
CA GLY A 36 -3.11 3.36 -8.92
C GLY A 36 -2.53 4.61 -8.25
N HIS A 37 -2.82 4.83 -6.97
CA HIS A 37 -2.38 6.00 -6.22
C HIS A 37 -0.92 5.85 -5.76
N MET A 38 0.02 5.99 -6.69
CA MET A 38 1.46 5.83 -6.45
C MET A 38 2.00 6.69 -5.30
N ASP A 39 1.59 7.96 -5.22
CA ASP A 39 2.05 8.87 -4.16
C ASP A 39 1.62 8.38 -2.78
N MET A 40 0.39 7.88 -2.66
CA MET A 40 -0.10 7.26 -1.43
C MET A 40 0.66 5.97 -1.12
N VAL A 41 0.93 5.11 -2.11
CA VAL A 41 1.68 3.86 -1.91
C VAL A 41 3.09 4.16 -1.36
N ARG A 42 3.79 5.14 -1.94
CA ARG A 42 5.09 5.60 -1.43
C ARG A 42 4.98 6.16 -0.02
N TYR A 43 3.96 6.99 0.24
CA TYR A 43 3.74 7.58 1.55
C TYR A 43 3.50 6.49 2.61
N LEU A 44 2.62 5.53 2.34
CA LEU A 44 2.32 4.42 3.25
C LEU A 44 3.54 3.53 3.49
N HIS A 45 4.33 3.27 2.44
CA HIS A 45 5.57 2.49 2.57
C HIS A 45 6.61 3.22 3.44
N GLN A 46 6.88 4.50 3.16
CA GLN A 46 7.94 5.25 3.85
C GLN A 46 7.56 5.72 5.26
N GLN A 47 6.33 6.19 5.44
CA GLN A 47 5.91 6.90 6.64
C GLN A 47 5.20 6.01 7.65
N VAL A 48 4.59 4.93 7.17
CA VAL A 48 3.74 4.09 8.01
C VAL A 48 4.30 2.68 8.16
N GLN A 49 5.34 2.32 7.39
CA GLN A 49 5.99 1.00 7.42
C GLN A 49 5.00 -0.15 7.35
N VAL A 50 3.91 0.03 6.58
CA VAL A 50 2.93 -1.04 6.36
C VAL A 50 3.67 -2.22 5.72
N GLN A 51 3.55 -3.38 6.34
CA GLN A 51 4.22 -4.59 5.86
C GLN A 51 3.56 -5.14 4.60
N ARG A 52 4.36 -5.94 3.89
CA ARG A 52 4.03 -6.59 2.62
C ARG A 52 2.61 -7.16 2.61
N ILE A 53 1.84 -6.80 1.58
CA ILE A 53 0.55 -7.41 1.31
C ILE A 53 0.70 -8.24 0.04
N GLY A 54 0.71 -9.57 0.19
CA GLY A 54 0.96 -10.52 -0.90
C GLY A 54 0.04 -10.35 -2.12
N GLY A 55 -1.11 -9.68 -1.98
CA GLY A 55 -2.04 -9.40 -3.07
C GLY A 55 -1.96 -8.00 -3.69
N SER A 56 -1.29 -7.02 -3.06
CA SER A 56 -1.36 -5.61 -3.49
C SER A 56 -0.76 -5.35 -4.87
N ALA A 57 0.39 -5.97 -5.19
CA ALA A 57 1.02 -5.88 -6.50
C ALA A 57 0.15 -6.53 -7.59
N SER A 58 -0.36 -7.73 -7.32
CA SER A 58 -1.27 -8.44 -8.23
C SER A 58 -2.52 -7.62 -8.57
N ILE A 59 -3.13 -6.98 -7.56
CA ILE A 59 -4.31 -6.13 -7.76
C ILE A 59 -3.97 -4.89 -8.60
N ALA A 60 -2.82 -4.26 -8.35
CA ALA A 60 -2.35 -3.14 -9.19
C ALA A 60 -2.17 -3.58 -10.65
N ALA A 61 -1.59 -4.76 -10.89
CA ALA A 61 -1.41 -5.30 -12.24
C ALA A 61 -2.75 -5.60 -12.94
N GLN A 62 -3.70 -6.22 -12.23
CA GLN A 62 -5.05 -6.50 -12.76
C GLN A 62 -5.80 -5.23 -13.16
N ASN A 63 -5.58 -4.13 -12.45
CA ASN A 63 -6.19 -2.83 -12.75
C ASN A 63 -5.37 -1.97 -13.74
N GLY A 64 -4.26 -2.50 -14.28
CA GLY A 64 -3.41 -1.80 -15.24
C GLY A 64 -2.49 -0.73 -14.63
N HIS A 65 -2.31 -0.72 -13.32
CA HIS A 65 -1.44 0.21 -12.59
C HIS A 65 0.00 -0.29 -12.51
N PHE A 66 0.65 -0.42 -13.67
CA PHE A 66 2.00 -1.00 -13.81
C PHE A 66 3.07 -0.31 -12.97
N GLN A 67 3.02 1.02 -12.83
CA GLN A 67 3.98 1.76 -12.00
C GLN A 67 3.91 1.35 -10.52
N VAL A 68 2.69 1.16 -10.01
CA VAL A 68 2.49 0.72 -8.63
C VAL A 68 2.93 -0.73 -8.47
N PHE A 69 2.61 -1.59 -9.44
CA PHE A 69 3.08 -2.97 -9.47
C PHE A 69 4.61 -3.04 -9.42
N GLU A 70 5.32 -2.32 -10.29
CA GLU A 70 6.78 -2.30 -10.32
C GLU A 70 7.35 -1.80 -8.99
N TYR A 71 6.76 -0.75 -8.40
CA TYR A 71 7.20 -0.25 -7.10
C TYR A 71 7.02 -1.30 -5.99
N LEU A 72 5.86 -1.95 -5.94
CA LEU A 72 5.60 -2.98 -4.94
C LEU A 72 6.50 -4.20 -5.15
N CYS A 73 6.72 -4.67 -6.37
CA CYS A 73 7.65 -5.77 -6.66
C CYS A 73 9.12 -5.42 -6.35
N ALA A 74 9.54 -4.18 -6.60
CA ALA A 74 10.91 -3.74 -6.33
C ALA A 74 11.20 -3.62 -4.83
N ASN A 75 10.21 -3.21 -4.03
CA ASN A 75 10.37 -3.02 -2.58
C ASN A 75 9.98 -4.25 -1.76
N TYR A 76 9.14 -5.12 -2.32
CA TYR A 76 8.66 -6.35 -1.70
C TYR A 76 8.72 -7.49 -2.72
N PRO A 77 9.94 -7.94 -3.11
CA PRO A 77 10.06 -9.12 -3.95
C PRO A 77 9.33 -10.29 -3.26
N PRO A 78 8.67 -11.17 -4.02
CA PRO A 78 8.16 -12.42 -3.47
C PRO A 78 9.38 -13.16 -2.90
N ASP A 79 9.51 -13.10 -1.58
CA ASP A 79 10.54 -13.80 -0.84
C ASP A 79 10.52 -15.26 -1.30
N ALA A 80 11.69 -15.81 -1.63
CA ALA A 80 11.82 -17.16 -2.22
C ALA A 80 11.38 -18.29 -1.27
N HIS A 81 10.88 -17.94 -0.08
CA HIS A 81 10.52 -18.83 1.02
C HIS A 81 9.02 -19.03 1.24
N ASP A 82 8.13 -18.46 0.40
CA ASP A 82 6.66 -18.57 0.57
C ASP A 82 6.01 -19.63 -0.35
N TYR A 83 6.79 -20.62 -0.82
CA TYR A 83 6.30 -21.79 -1.57
C TYR A 83 6.61 -23.12 -0.84
N GLY A 84 6.51 -23.14 0.48
CA GLY A 84 6.60 -24.32 1.35
C GLY A 84 6.75 -23.84 2.79
N GLU A 85 5.91 -24.20 3.75
CA GLU A 85 5.41 -25.53 4.12
C GLU A 85 3.94 -25.51 4.56
#